data_AF-A0A2B4RGB9-F1
#
_entry.id   AF-A0A2B4RGB9-F1
#
_cell.length_a   1.000
_cell.length_b   1.000
_cell.length_c   1.000
_cell.angle_alpha   90.00
_cell.angle_beta   90.00
_cell.angle_gamma   90.00
#
_symmetry.space_group_name_H-M   'P 1'
#
loop_
_entity.id
_entity.type
_entity.pdbx_description
1 polymer ?
#
loop_
_entity_poly.entity_id
_entity_poly.type
_entity_poly.pdbx_seq_one_letter_code
_entity_poly.pdbx_strand_id
1 'polypeptide(L)'
;MNVCPQTILDHKCEGQDIDVEKLKEMFPNLSNNQITEAMKGCRTIDECISSILDTKGHPAQRILQNLSHSVVKQDQPTYPITFNRSKSLRKIKEICRINKNAGSKLQRSPVVYFVSDSGDGVIEEDAADVGGPQREFFAIVMETLLSSSDPLLFGGSDGHKLPVHSQQMVLRGFSMVEQAMAHVITHTDFVIVGLAKPVVIYLETGCPESACTSVTMDDIPDLEIKEMLENLVKFDEKEEKVDHGNRNYK
;
A
#
# COMPACT_ATOMS: atom_id res chain seq x y z
N MET A 1 -31.35 10.60 -57.48
CA MET A 1 -32.40 11.37 -56.81
C MET A 1 -32.62 10.69 -55.45
N ASN A 2 -32.15 11.31 -54.35
CA ASN A 2 -32.95 12.14 -53.42
C ASN A 2 -33.97 11.27 -52.65
N VAL A 3 -34.08 11.20 -51.32
CA VAL A 3 -33.64 12.02 -50.16
C VAL A 3 -33.69 11.13 -48.90
N CYS A 4 -32.96 11.52 -47.85
CA CYS A 4 -33.22 11.21 -46.43
C CYS A 4 -34.70 11.51 -46.03
N PRO A 5 -35.21 10.98 -44.90
CA PRO A 5 -35.25 11.86 -43.74
C PRO A 5 -34.89 11.22 -42.40
N GLN A 6 -34.14 12.02 -41.63
CA GLN A 6 -34.00 11.98 -40.17
C GLN A 6 -35.32 11.68 -39.44
N THR A 7 -35.21 10.92 -38.34
CA THR A 7 -35.80 11.35 -37.07
C THR A 7 -34.82 11.01 -35.95
N ILE A 8 -34.15 12.05 -35.48
CA ILE A 8 -33.35 12.10 -34.25
C ILE A 8 -34.35 12.05 -33.10
N LEU A 9 -34.24 11.03 -32.24
CA LEU A 9 -34.83 11.07 -30.91
C LEU A 9 -33.86 11.81 -30.00
N ASP A 10 -34.20 13.07 -29.72
CA ASP A 10 -33.64 13.86 -28.64
C ASP A 10 -33.95 13.20 -27.29
N HIS A 11 -33.07 12.31 -26.83
CA HIS A 11 -32.90 12.10 -25.39
C HIS A 11 -31.86 13.09 -24.90
N LYS A 12 -32.34 14.27 -24.49
CA LYS A 12 -31.61 15.11 -23.54
C LYS A 12 -31.37 14.27 -22.28
N CYS A 13 -30.14 13.86 -22.02
CA CYS A 13 -29.73 13.50 -20.67
C CYS A 13 -29.91 14.76 -19.81
N GLU A 14 -30.85 14.72 -18.89
CA GLU A 14 -30.95 15.68 -17.80
C GLU A 14 -29.61 15.72 -17.09
N GLY A 15 -28.93 16.87 -17.14
CA GLY A 15 -27.70 17.07 -16.39
C GLY A 15 -28.01 16.93 -14.90
N GLN A 16 -27.38 15.97 -14.24
CA GLN A 16 -27.31 16.01 -12.78
C GLN A 16 -26.49 17.24 -12.41
N ASP A 17 -27.15 18.26 -11.87
CA ASP A 17 -26.45 19.38 -11.25
C ASP A 17 -25.52 18.82 -10.17
N ILE A 18 -24.23 19.12 -10.30
CA ILE A 18 -23.21 18.70 -9.34
C ILE A 18 -23.49 19.43 -8.02
N ASP A 19 -23.81 18.66 -6.98
CA ASP A 19 -24.12 19.18 -5.65
C ASP A 19 -22.86 19.70 -4.95
N VAL A 20 -22.72 21.02 -4.93
CA VAL A 20 -21.59 21.74 -4.31
C VAL A 20 -21.56 21.54 -2.79
N GLU A 21 -22.72 21.44 -2.15
CA GLU A 21 -22.78 21.26 -0.69
C GLU A 21 -22.29 19.87 -0.32
N LYS A 22 -22.65 18.85 -1.11
CA LYS A 22 -22.09 17.50 -0.96
C LYS A 22 -20.56 17.47 -1.15
N LEU A 23 -20.02 18.23 -2.11
CA LEU A 23 -18.56 18.35 -2.28
C LEU A 23 -17.88 19.09 -1.10
N LYS A 24 -18.53 20.09 -0.50
CA LYS A 24 -18.02 20.77 0.69
C LYS A 24 -18.03 19.88 1.92
N GLU A 25 -19.07 19.05 2.08
CA GLU A 25 -19.13 18.04 3.15
C GLU A 25 -18.00 17.02 3.01
N MET A 26 -17.71 16.58 1.78
CA MET A 26 -16.63 15.63 1.50
C MET A 26 -15.23 16.25 1.64
N PHE A 27 -15.09 17.55 1.36
CA PHE A 27 -13.80 18.25 1.36
C PHE A 27 -13.84 19.59 2.13
N PRO A 28 -14.04 19.55 3.46
CA PRO A 28 -14.24 20.77 4.27
C PRO A 28 -13.02 21.70 4.31
N ASN A 29 -11.84 21.20 3.93
CA ASN A 29 -10.59 21.95 3.91
C ASN A 29 -10.32 22.67 2.57
N LEU A 30 -11.20 22.54 1.59
CA LEU A 30 -11.06 23.21 0.30
C LEU A 30 -11.76 24.55 0.27
N SER A 31 -11.09 25.57 -0.27
CA SER A 31 -11.74 26.84 -0.56
C SER A 31 -12.78 26.69 -1.67
N ASN A 32 -13.82 27.53 -1.65
CA ASN A 32 -14.85 27.57 -2.69
C ASN A 32 -14.26 27.71 -4.11
N ASN A 33 -13.14 28.42 -4.25
CA ASN A 33 -12.45 28.60 -5.53
C ASN A 33 -11.86 27.28 -6.05
N GLN A 34 -11.33 26.43 -5.17
CA GLN A 34 -10.78 25.13 -5.56
C GLN A 34 -11.86 24.13 -5.96
N ILE A 35 -13.00 24.14 -5.24
CA ILE A 35 -14.17 23.32 -5.59
C ILE A 35 -14.70 23.76 -6.95
N THR A 36 -14.84 25.08 -7.17
CA THR A 36 -15.30 25.64 -8.43
C THR A 36 -14.35 25.33 -9.60
N GLU A 37 -13.03 25.40 -9.37
CA GLU A 37 -12.01 25.03 -10.37
C GLU A 37 -12.11 23.56 -10.77
N ALA A 38 -12.25 22.65 -9.81
CA ALA A 38 -12.35 21.22 -10.11
C ALA A 38 -13.69 20.81 -10.72
N MET A 39 -14.73 21.64 -10.58
CA MET A 39 -16.00 21.47 -11.30
C MET A 39 -15.90 21.91 -12.77
N LYS A 40 -14.90 22.71 -13.15
CA LYS A 40 -14.75 23.14 -14.56
C LYS A 40 -14.37 21.93 -15.42
N GLY A 41 -15.33 21.50 -16.25
CA GLY A 41 -15.13 20.43 -17.22
C GLY A 41 -15.60 19.05 -16.76
N CYS A 42 -16.08 18.93 -15.52
CA CYS A 42 -16.67 17.69 -15.00
C CYS A 42 -18.18 17.65 -15.27
N ARG A 43 -18.66 16.48 -15.69
CA ARG A 43 -20.06 16.20 -16.03
C ARG A 43 -20.77 15.43 -14.91
N THR A 44 -20.00 14.84 -14.00
CA THR A 44 -20.51 14.06 -12.88
C THR A 44 -19.79 14.45 -11.59
N ILE A 45 -20.40 14.13 -10.46
CA ILE A 45 -19.76 14.33 -9.15
C ILE A 45 -18.50 13.46 -9.02
N ASP A 46 -18.46 12.27 -9.63
CA ASP A 46 -17.31 11.38 -9.61
C ASP A 46 -16.13 11.94 -10.42
N GLU A 47 -16.40 12.65 -11.51
CA GLU A 47 -15.38 13.38 -12.27
C GLU A 47 -14.83 14.57 -11.46
N CYS A 48 -15.70 15.34 -10.79
CA CYS A 48 -15.27 16.40 -9.87
C CYS A 48 -14.43 15.85 -8.73
N ILE A 49 -14.93 14.79 -8.09
CA ILE A 49 -14.23 14.07 -7.03
C ILE A 49 -12.91 13.56 -7.58
N SER A 50 -12.79 13.11 -8.83
CA SER A 50 -11.50 12.67 -9.37
C SER A 50 -10.53 13.85 -9.58
N SER A 51 -11.03 14.97 -10.13
CA SER A 51 -10.26 16.18 -10.39
C SER A 51 -9.71 16.86 -9.12
N ILE A 52 -10.48 16.88 -8.02
CA ILE A 52 -10.13 17.59 -6.77
C ILE A 52 -8.80 17.07 -6.14
N LEU A 53 -8.87 16.06 -5.31
CA LEU A 53 -8.20 14.78 -5.42
C LEU A 53 -6.97 14.65 -6.36
N ASP A 54 -7.04 14.92 -7.69
CA ASP A 54 -5.86 14.82 -8.58
C ASP A 54 -4.87 15.98 -8.40
N THR A 55 -5.32 17.13 -7.87
CA THR A 55 -4.52 18.35 -7.80
C THR A 55 -3.63 18.50 -6.56
N LYS A 56 -3.78 17.67 -5.50
CA LYS A 56 -3.11 17.94 -4.21
C LYS A 56 -2.57 16.75 -3.39
N GLY A 57 -2.63 15.50 -3.86
CA GLY A 57 -2.13 14.34 -3.10
C GLY A 57 -1.29 13.39 -3.94
N HIS A 58 -0.26 12.77 -3.35
CA HIS A 58 0.41 11.61 -3.96
C HIS A 58 -0.65 10.54 -4.27
N PRO A 59 -0.75 10.03 -5.51
CA PRO A 59 -1.79 9.08 -5.92
C PRO A 59 -1.95 7.90 -4.96
N ALA A 60 -0.83 7.37 -4.46
CA ALA A 60 -0.80 6.25 -3.51
C ALA A 60 -1.49 6.57 -2.18
N GLN A 61 -1.18 7.70 -1.54
CA GLN A 61 -1.77 8.06 -0.23
C GLN A 61 -3.29 8.20 -0.31
N ARG A 62 -3.78 8.73 -1.44
CA ARG A 62 -5.20 8.90 -1.72
C ARG A 62 -5.91 7.59 -2.05
N ILE A 63 -5.25 6.68 -2.79
CA ILE A 63 -5.76 5.32 -3.02
C ILE A 63 -5.91 4.58 -1.69
N LEU A 64 -4.93 4.71 -0.78
CA LEU A 64 -4.97 4.09 0.54
C LEU A 64 -6.09 4.67 1.42
N GLN A 65 -6.31 5.99 1.38
CA GLN A 65 -7.43 6.62 2.09
C GLN A 65 -8.80 6.19 1.53
N ASN A 66 -8.96 6.14 0.22
CA ASN A 66 -10.18 5.65 -0.41
C ASN A 66 -10.43 4.17 -0.08
N LEU A 67 -9.37 3.35 -0.09
CA LEU A 67 -9.45 1.95 0.33
C LEU A 67 -9.88 1.85 1.79
N SER A 68 -9.24 2.61 2.69
CA SER A 68 -9.60 2.68 4.11
C SER A 68 -11.08 3.06 4.29
N HIS A 69 -11.56 4.13 3.67
CA HIS A 69 -12.96 4.57 3.79
C HIS A 69 -13.97 3.58 3.17
N SER A 70 -13.58 2.86 2.10
CA SER A 70 -14.44 1.86 1.47
C SER A 70 -14.55 0.56 2.28
N VAL A 71 -13.49 0.22 3.01
CA VAL A 71 -13.39 -1.03 3.77
C VAL A 71 -13.87 -0.84 5.20
N VAL A 72 -13.43 0.23 5.88
CA VAL A 72 -13.79 0.55 7.26
C VAL A 72 -15.16 1.21 7.29
N LYS A 73 -16.11 0.55 7.95
CA LYS A 73 -17.48 1.07 8.08
C LYS A 73 -17.62 1.78 9.42
N GLN A 74 -17.89 3.09 9.38
CA GLN A 74 -18.02 3.93 10.58
C GLN A 74 -19.11 3.45 11.54
N ASP A 75 -20.16 2.80 11.04
CA ASP A 75 -21.28 2.30 11.86
C ASP A 75 -21.03 0.94 12.52
N GLN A 76 -19.84 0.35 12.36
CA GLN A 76 -19.54 -0.94 12.96
C GLN A 76 -18.98 -0.79 14.38
N PRO A 77 -19.37 -1.68 15.32
CA PRO A 77 -18.82 -1.66 16.66
C PRO A 77 -17.29 -1.86 16.61
N THR A 78 -16.56 -1.17 17.47
CA THR A 78 -15.12 -1.39 17.62
C THR A 78 -14.83 -2.83 18.05
N TYR A 79 -13.59 -3.28 17.89
CA TYR A 79 -13.21 -4.62 18.35
C TYR A 79 -11.88 -4.61 19.12
N PRO A 80 -11.78 -5.38 20.23
CA PRO A 80 -10.58 -5.36 21.05
C PRO A 80 -9.46 -6.22 20.46
N ILE A 81 -8.23 -5.71 20.58
CA ILE A 81 -6.99 -6.44 20.34
C ILE A 81 -6.18 -6.42 21.62
N THR A 82 -5.89 -7.59 22.17
CA THR A 82 -4.95 -7.74 23.28
C THR A 82 -3.64 -8.25 22.71
N PHE A 83 -2.54 -7.53 22.94
CA PHE A 83 -1.22 -7.85 22.40
C PHE A 83 -0.15 -7.85 23.49
N ASN A 84 0.60 -8.95 23.58
CA ASN A 84 1.72 -9.04 24.51
C ASN A 84 3.04 -8.64 23.83
N ARG A 85 3.49 -7.39 24.04
CA ARG A 85 4.72 -6.89 23.41
C ARG A 85 6.00 -7.46 24.01
N SER A 86 5.93 -8.03 25.21
CA SER A 86 7.05 -8.64 25.94
C SER A 86 7.48 -10.00 25.37
N LYS A 87 6.62 -10.66 24.56
CA LYS A 87 6.93 -11.96 23.90
C LYS A 87 7.63 -11.79 22.55
N SER A 88 8.84 -11.23 22.55
CA SER A 88 9.63 -10.97 21.33
C SER A 88 9.73 -12.16 20.37
N LEU A 89 10.00 -13.36 20.89
CA LEU A 89 10.18 -14.60 20.09
C LEU A 89 8.89 -15.11 19.41
N ARG A 90 7.72 -14.55 19.71
CA ARG A 90 6.43 -15.03 19.18
C ARG A 90 5.57 -13.92 18.56
N LYS A 91 6.12 -12.71 18.39
CA LYS A 91 5.39 -11.56 17.84
C LYS A 91 4.70 -11.89 16.52
N ILE A 92 5.41 -12.48 15.55
CA ILE A 92 4.83 -12.83 14.24
C ILE A 92 3.67 -13.82 14.37
N LYS A 93 3.78 -14.83 15.23
CA LYS A 93 2.73 -15.83 15.47
C LYS A 93 1.48 -15.19 16.09
N GLU A 94 1.69 -14.25 17.02
CA GLU A 94 0.61 -13.51 17.67
C GLU A 94 -0.09 -12.56 16.69
N ILE A 95 0.68 -11.84 15.86
CA ILE A 95 0.17 -11.01 14.77
C ILE A 95 -0.68 -11.85 13.81
N CYS A 96 -0.18 -13.00 13.35
CA CYS A 96 -0.94 -13.90 12.49
C CYS A 96 -2.22 -14.42 13.18
N ARG A 97 -2.17 -14.72 14.49
CA ARG A 97 -3.35 -15.14 15.26
C ARG A 97 -4.41 -14.04 15.32
N ILE A 98 -4.00 -12.80 15.59
CA ILE A 98 -4.89 -11.63 15.67
C ILE A 98 -5.55 -11.39 14.32
N ASN A 99 -4.76 -11.42 13.25
CA ASN A 99 -5.23 -11.12 11.89
C ASN A 99 -5.89 -12.32 11.20
N LYS A 100 -5.92 -13.51 11.82
CA LYS A 100 -6.63 -14.65 11.27
C LYS A 100 -8.10 -14.29 11.03
N ASN A 101 -8.57 -14.55 9.80
CA ASN A 101 -9.90 -14.19 9.33
C ASN A 101 -10.16 -12.67 9.36
N ALA A 102 -9.20 -11.87 8.89
CA ALA A 102 -9.30 -10.41 8.92
C ALA A 102 -10.50 -9.85 8.16
N GLY A 103 -11.10 -10.57 7.20
CA GLY A 103 -12.18 -10.03 6.35
C GLY A 103 -13.34 -9.34 7.10
N SER A 104 -13.78 -9.89 8.24
CA SER A 104 -14.81 -9.24 9.07
C SER A 104 -14.26 -8.23 10.09
N LYS A 105 -12.95 -8.26 10.35
CA LYS A 105 -12.25 -7.38 11.30
C LYS A 105 -11.80 -6.07 10.65
N LEU A 106 -11.40 -6.11 9.38
CA LEU A 106 -10.98 -4.93 8.61
C LEU A 106 -12.08 -3.86 8.51
N GLN A 107 -13.35 -4.25 8.65
CA GLN A 107 -14.46 -3.29 8.59
C GLN A 107 -14.69 -2.53 9.90
N ARG A 108 -14.05 -2.96 10.99
CA ARG A 108 -14.31 -2.49 12.37
C ARG A 108 -13.07 -1.77 12.87
N SER A 109 -13.22 -0.62 13.54
CA SER A 109 -12.05 0.03 14.14
C SER A 109 -11.50 -0.81 15.31
N PRO A 110 -10.19 -1.13 15.33
CA PRO A 110 -9.60 -1.84 16.46
C PRO A 110 -9.44 -0.92 17.68
N VAL A 111 -9.44 -1.51 18.86
CA VAL A 111 -9.00 -0.88 20.11
C VAL A 111 -7.94 -1.78 20.71
N VAL A 112 -6.73 -1.25 20.90
CA VAL A 112 -5.57 -2.03 21.29
C VAL A 112 -5.29 -1.88 22.78
N TYR A 113 -5.06 -3.03 23.43
CA TYR A 113 -4.63 -3.16 24.81
C TYR A 113 -3.29 -3.91 24.84
N PHE A 114 -2.26 -3.27 25.40
CA PHE A 114 -1.00 -3.94 25.65
C PHE A 114 -1.05 -4.68 26.97
N VAL A 115 -0.43 -5.86 27.00
CA VAL A 115 -0.31 -6.66 28.20
C VAL A 115 1.12 -7.16 28.38
N SER A 116 1.52 -7.35 29.62
CA SER A 116 2.82 -7.90 30.00
C SER A 116 2.67 -9.09 30.92
N ASP A 117 3.62 -10.02 30.83
CA ASP A 117 3.69 -11.14 31.77
C ASP A 117 4.25 -10.63 33.11
N SER A 118 3.56 -10.92 34.20
CA SER A 118 4.01 -10.72 35.58
C SER A 118 4.08 -12.07 36.29
N GLY A 119 4.80 -12.14 37.41
CA GLY A 119 4.93 -13.39 38.20
C GLY A 119 3.58 -13.99 38.64
N ASP A 120 2.53 -13.17 38.72
CA ASP A 120 1.19 -13.56 39.16
C ASP A 120 0.15 -13.62 38.01
N GLY A 121 0.55 -13.40 36.75
CA GLY A 121 -0.35 -13.51 35.61
C GLY A 121 -0.04 -12.55 34.45
N VAL A 122 -1.08 -12.09 33.77
CA VAL A 122 -0.98 -11.12 32.68
C VAL A 122 -1.59 -9.81 33.17
N ILE A 123 -0.83 -8.73 33.14
CA ILE A 123 -1.27 -7.40 33.58
C ILE A 123 -1.44 -6.51 32.35
N GLU A 124 -2.55 -5.77 32.30
CA GLU A 124 -2.80 -4.75 31.30
C GLU A 124 -1.94 -3.52 31.56
N GLU A 125 -1.37 -2.96 30.50
CA GLU A 125 -0.53 -1.78 30.57
C GLU A 125 -1.39 -0.53 30.47
N ASP A 126 -1.15 0.45 31.35
CA ASP A 126 -1.90 1.70 31.38
C ASP A 126 -1.72 2.49 30.07
N ALA A 127 -2.84 2.97 29.51
CA ALA A 127 -2.86 3.83 28.34
C ALA A 127 -3.61 5.15 28.64
N ALA A 128 -2.99 6.28 28.28
CA ALA A 128 -3.59 7.60 28.47
C ALA A 128 -4.70 7.90 27.45
N ASP A 129 -4.64 7.28 26.27
CA ASP A 129 -5.64 7.40 25.21
C ASP A 129 -5.76 6.08 24.42
N VAL A 130 -6.80 5.95 23.59
CA VAL A 130 -7.07 4.74 22.78
C VAL A 130 -6.31 4.71 21.45
N GLY A 131 -5.82 5.86 20.95
CA GLY A 131 -5.22 5.98 19.62
C GLY A 131 -3.71 5.71 19.59
N GLY A 132 -3.01 6.05 20.67
CA GLY A 132 -1.58 5.80 20.88
C GLY A 132 -1.26 4.31 20.82
N PRO A 133 -1.90 3.46 21.65
CA PRO A 133 -1.70 2.01 21.60
C PRO A 133 -1.99 1.41 20.22
N GLN A 134 -3.02 1.90 19.53
CA GLN A 134 -3.34 1.46 18.17
C GLN A 134 -2.20 1.77 17.19
N ARG A 135 -1.70 3.01 17.16
CA ARG A 135 -0.59 3.41 16.28
C ARG A 135 0.67 2.61 16.60
N GLU A 136 0.97 2.43 17.88
CA GLU A 136 2.14 1.66 18.32
C GLU A 136 2.04 0.19 17.90
N PHE A 137 0.88 -0.44 18.06
CA PHE A 137 0.69 -1.83 17.63
C PHE A 137 0.92 -2.00 16.14
N PHE A 138 0.39 -1.10 15.31
CA PHE A 138 0.60 -1.19 13.86
C PHE A 138 2.05 -0.92 13.45
N ALA A 139 2.76 -0.03 14.16
CA ALA A 139 4.20 0.14 13.97
C ALA A 139 4.96 -1.16 14.30
N ILE A 140 4.63 -1.82 15.43
CA ILE A 140 5.21 -3.12 15.81
C ILE A 140 4.89 -4.19 14.77
N VAL A 141 3.67 -4.21 14.22
CA VAL A 141 3.28 -5.15 13.16
C VAL A 141 4.20 -4.98 11.96
N MET A 142 4.33 -3.76 11.43
CA MET A 142 5.16 -3.49 10.25
C MET A 142 6.62 -3.80 10.48
N GLU A 143 7.19 -3.37 11.61
CA GLU A 143 8.57 -3.67 11.99
C GLU A 143 8.78 -5.20 12.09
N THR A 144 7.86 -5.91 12.74
CA THR A 144 7.97 -7.36 12.91
C THR A 144 7.90 -8.08 11.56
N LEU A 145 7.02 -7.65 10.65
CA LEU A 145 6.88 -8.29 9.34
C LEU A 145 8.13 -8.05 8.46
N LEU A 146 8.67 -6.83 8.45
CA LEU A 146 9.81 -6.47 7.61
C LEU A 146 11.16 -6.97 8.15
N SER A 147 11.27 -7.18 9.47
CA SER A 147 12.49 -7.62 10.14
C SER A 147 12.46 -9.08 10.61
N SER A 148 11.41 -9.84 10.30
CA SER A 148 11.31 -11.24 10.74
C SER A 148 12.36 -12.11 10.07
N SER A 149 13.14 -12.83 10.88
CA SER A 149 14.07 -13.86 10.42
C SER A 149 13.49 -15.27 10.47
N ASP A 150 12.37 -15.47 11.18
CA ASP A 150 11.72 -16.78 11.35
C ASP A 150 10.18 -16.65 11.49
N PRO A 151 9.41 -16.93 10.42
CA PRO A 151 9.89 -17.17 9.06
C PRO A 151 10.49 -15.91 8.42
N LEU A 152 11.52 -16.08 7.59
CA LEU A 152 12.04 -14.99 6.76
C LEU A 152 10.99 -14.60 5.70
N LEU A 153 10.36 -13.45 5.88
CA LEU A 153 9.30 -12.94 5.00
C LEU A 153 9.85 -12.10 3.86
N PHE A 154 10.80 -11.23 4.18
CA PHE A 154 11.43 -10.32 3.24
C PHE A 154 12.96 -10.40 3.34
N GLY A 155 13.62 -10.43 2.19
CA GLY A 155 15.08 -10.42 2.06
C GLY A 155 15.56 -9.13 1.42
N GLY A 156 16.87 -8.92 1.35
CA GLY A 156 17.48 -7.71 0.78
C GLY A 156 17.85 -6.65 1.83
N SER A 157 18.43 -5.55 1.36
CA SER A 157 18.85 -4.41 2.18
C SER A 157 17.67 -3.52 2.58
N ASP A 158 17.91 -2.60 3.51
CA ASP A 158 16.89 -1.63 3.92
C ASP A 158 16.55 -0.69 2.74
N GLY A 159 15.26 -0.56 2.43
CA GLY A 159 14.79 0.16 1.24
C GLY A 159 14.65 -0.71 -0.01
N HIS A 160 15.18 -1.94 0.01
CA HIS A 160 15.14 -2.89 -1.10
C HIS A 160 14.64 -4.27 -0.66
N LYS A 161 13.67 -4.28 0.27
CA LYS A 161 13.09 -5.53 0.77
C LYS A 161 12.21 -6.18 -0.29
N LEU A 162 12.48 -7.45 -0.58
CA LEU A 162 11.71 -8.30 -1.50
C LEU A 162 11.06 -9.48 -0.78
N PRO A 163 9.83 -9.89 -1.16
CA PRO A 163 9.23 -11.12 -0.64
C PRO A 163 10.13 -12.32 -0.90
N VAL A 164 10.42 -13.11 0.14
CA VAL A 164 11.22 -14.34 -0.01
C VAL A 164 10.33 -15.46 -0.50
N HIS A 165 10.72 -16.07 -1.61
CA HIS A 165 10.04 -17.27 -2.09
C HIS A 165 10.33 -18.44 -1.15
N SER A 166 9.29 -18.91 -0.44
CA SER A 166 9.32 -20.12 0.37
C SER A 166 8.05 -20.92 0.11
N GLN A 167 8.19 -22.22 -0.16
CA GLN A 167 7.05 -23.10 -0.46
C GLN A 167 6.01 -23.09 0.67
N GLN A 168 6.45 -22.98 1.93
CA GLN A 168 5.57 -22.85 3.10
C GLN A 168 4.80 -21.52 3.11
N MET A 169 5.48 -20.44 2.70
CA MET A 169 4.90 -19.11 2.62
C MET A 169 3.89 -18.99 1.48
N VAL A 170 4.19 -19.56 0.30
CA VAL A 170 3.29 -19.56 -0.86
C VAL A 170 1.99 -20.31 -0.57
N LEU A 171 2.05 -21.44 0.12
CA LEU A 171 0.85 -22.27 0.35
C LEU A 171 -0.11 -21.68 1.40
N ARG A 172 0.41 -21.03 2.46
CA ARG A 172 -0.42 -20.53 3.58
C ARG A 172 0.11 -19.27 4.27
N GLY A 173 1.40 -19.00 4.23
CA GLY A 173 2.02 -17.93 5.01
C GLY A 173 1.69 -16.52 4.51
N PHE A 174 1.74 -16.27 3.20
CA PHE A 174 1.54 -14.93 2.64
C PHE A 174 0.11 -14.42 2.89
N SER A 175 -0.89 -15.30 2.85
CA SER A 175 -2.28 -14.91 3.17
C SER A 175 -2.44 -14.25 4.56
N MET A 176 -1.65 -14.65 5.55
CA MET A 176 -1.72 -14.07 6.90
C MET A 176 -0.93 -12.77 7.01
N VAL A 177 0.20 -12.68 6.30
CA VAL A 177 1.02 -11.45 6.21
C VAL A 177 0.25 -10.37 5.46
N GLU A 178 -0.37 -10.73 4.34
CA GLU A 178 -1.25 -9.86 3.55
C GLU A 178 -2.42 -9.35 4.39
N GLN A 179 -3.05 -10.21 5.19
CA GLN A 179 -4.13 -9.79 6.11
C GLN A 179 -3.64 -8.79 7.17
N ALA A 180 -2.45 -9.01 7.74
CA ALA A 180 -1.86 -8.08 8.69
C ALA A 180 -1.47 -6.73 8.05
N MET A 181 -0.90 -6.75 6.84
CA MET A 181 -0.57 -5.54 6.08
C MET A 181 -1.82 -4.78 5.66
N ALA A 182 -2.84 -5.48 5.17
CA ALA A 182 -4.13 -4.88 4.84
C ALA A 182 -4.76 -4.22 6.08
N HIS A 183 -4.62 -4.85 7.25
CA HIS A 183 -5.11 -4.31 8.51
C HIS A 183 -4.35 -3.04 8.94
N VAL A 184 -3.03 -2.97 8.72
CA VAL A 184 -2.26 -1.73 8.91
C VAL A 184 -2.78 -0.65 7.95
N ILE A 185 -2.81 -0.94 6.65
CA ILE A 185 -3.19 0.01 5.58
C ILE A 185 -4.60 0.58 5.81
N THR A 186 -5.54 -0.25 6.25
CA THR A 186 -6.95 0.16 6.40
C THR A 186 -7.19 1.03 7.61
N HIS A 187 -6.41 0.92 8.69
CA HIS A 187 -6.66 1.62 9.95
C HIS A 187 -5.57 2.63 10.34
N THR A 188 -4.63 2.90 9.44
CA THR A 188 -3.57 3.88 9.66
C THR A 188 -3.23 4.60 8.36
N ASP A 189 -2.73 5.83 8.47
CA ASP A 189 -2.09 6.54 7.35
C ASP A 189 -0.62 6.07 7.14
N PHE A 190 -0.31 4.81 7.46
CA PHE A 190 1.07 4.33 7.48
C PHE A 190 1.60 4.11 6.06
N VAL A 191 2.77 4.68 5.78
CA VAL A 191 3.51 4.42 4.55
C VAL A 191 4.35 3.17 4.77
N ILE A 192 4.19 2.16 3.91
CA ILE A 192 5.04 0.98 3.95
C ILE A 192 6.44 1.39 3.47
N VAL A 193 7.34 1.63 4.41
CA VAL A 193 8.74 1.96 4.15
C VAL A 193 9.57 0.68 4.11
N GLY A 194 10.57 0.64 3.23
CA GLY A 194 11.58 -0.42 3.19
C GLY A 194 11.40 -1.45 2.08
N LEU A 195 10.23 -1.52 1.44
CA LEU A 195 10.01 -2.38 0.27
C LEU A 195 10.75 -1.85 -0.97
N ALA A 196 11.24 -2.77 -1.78
CA ALA A 196 11.80 -2.45 -3.08
C ALA A 196 10.74 -1.81 -4.00
N LYS A 197 11.16 -0.84 -4.82
CA LYS A 197 10.27 -0.13 -5.75
C LYS A 197 9.48 -1.05 -6.70
N PRO A 198 10.07 -2.13 -7.26
CA PRO A 198 9.31 -3.09 -8.08
C PRO A 198 8.14 -3.74 -7.32
N VAL A 199 8.32 -4.03 -6.03
CA VAL A 199 7.25 -4.62 -5.20
C VAL A 199 6.11 -3.63 -5.03
N VAL A 200 6.43 -2.36 -4.76
CA VAL A 200 5.41 -1.31 -4.65
C VAL A 200 4.63 -1.19 -5.95
N ILE A 201 5.31 -1.11 -7.10
CA ILE A 201 4.65 -1.03 -8.41
C ILE A 201 3.80 -2.27 -8.69
N TYR A 202 4.28 -3.47 -8.34
CA TYR A 202 3.50 -4.69 -8.50
C TYR A 202 2.24 -4.67 -7.63
N LEU A 203 2.33 -4.24 -6.38
CA LEU A 203 1.18 -4.13 -5.48
C LEU A 203 0.16 -3.08 -5.96
N GLU A 204 0.64 -1.98 -6.56
CA GLU A 204 -0.21 -0.92 -7.10
C GLU A 204 -0.90 -1.33 -8.42
N THR A 205 -0.22 -2.08 -9.28
CA THR A 205 -0.67 -2.34 -10.66
C THR A 205 -1.15 -3.75 -10.92
N GLY A 206 -0.73 -4.72 -10.09
CA GLY A 206 -0.87 -6.15 -10.36
C GLY A 206 -0.10 -6.64 -11.59
N CYS A 207 0.77 -5.81 -12.18
CA CYS A 207 1.44 -6.08 -13.45
C CYS A 207 2.93 -6.32 -13.25
N PRO A 208 3.43 -7.57 -13.46
CA PRO A 208 4.84 -7.88 -13.30
C PRO A 208 5.71 -7.14 -14.33
N GLU A 209 5.22 -6.92 -15.56
CA GLU A 209 5.96 -6.21 -16.60
C GLU A 209 6.25 -4.76 -16.19
N SER A 210 5.26 -4.08 -15.60
CA SER A 210 5.43 -2.71 -15.08
C SER A 210 6.44 -2.67 -13.94
N ALA A 211 6.37 -3.63 -13.01
CA ALA A 211 7.31 -3.74 -11.90
C ALA A 211 8.76 -3.96 -12.39
N CYS A 212 8.96 -4.84 -13.37
CA CYS A 212 10.27 -5.18 -13.93
C CYS A 212 11.02 -3.97 -14.49
N THR A 213 10.32 -2.96 -15.00
CA THR A 213 10.96 -1.73 -15.53
C THR A 213 11.70 -0.91 -14.47
N SER A 214 11.43 -1.19 -13.19
CA SER A 214 11.98 -0.43 -12.06
C SER A 214 13.03 -1.19 -11.25
N VAL A 215 13.36 -2.43 -11.65
CA VAL A 215 14.31 -3.30 -10.96
C VAL A 215 15.73 -2.75 -11.10
N THR A 216 16.47 -2.73 -10.00
CA THR A 216 17.89 -2.33 -9.97
C THR A 216 18.77 -3.45 -9.41
N MET A 217 20.09 -3.28 -9.54
CA MET A 217 21.07 -4.20 -8.94
C MET A 217 20.99 -4.26 -7.40
N ASP A 218 20.39 -3.25 -6.76
CA ASP A 218 20.18 -3.23 -5.31
C ASP A 218 19.00 -4.09 -4.87
N ASP A 219 18.10 -4.42 -5.78
CA ASP A 219 16.99 -5.35 -5.53
C ASP A 219 17.45 -6.82 -5.56
N ILE A 220 18.73 -7.12 -5.78
CA ILE A 220 19.24 -8.50 -5.79
C ILE A 220 19.69 -8.87 -4.36
N PRO A 221 18.95 -9.73 -3.63
CA PRO A 221 19.27 -10.06 -2.25
C PRO A 221 20.45 -11.03 -2.13
N ASP A 222 20.73 -11.78 -3.19
CA ASP A 222 21.82 -12.76 -3.25
C ASP A 222 23.12 -12.08 -3.72
N LEU A 223 24.11 -12.04 -2.83
CA LEU A 223 25.38 -11.35 -3.09
C LEU A 223 26.21 -12.03 -4.19
N GLU A 224 26.15 -13.36 -4.31
CA GLU A 224 26.91 -14.11 -5.31
C GLU A 224 26.33 -13.83 -6.71
N ILE A 225 25.00 -13.85 -6.84
CA ILE A 225 24.31 -13.49 -8.08
C ILE A 225 24.56 -12.02 -8.43
N LYS A 226 24.51 -11.12 -7.44
CA LYS A 226 24.79 -9.70 -7.66
C LYS A 226 26.20 -9.49 -8.19
N GLU A 227 27.22 -10.08 -7.57
CA GLU A 227 28.61 -9.97 -8.01
C GLU A 227 28.83 -10.54 -9.42
N MET A 228 28.22 -11.70 -9.72
CA MET A 228 28.28 -12.30 -11.06
C MET A 228 27.70 -11.36 -12.12
N LEU A 229 26.53 -10.78 -11.87
CA LEU A 229 25.88 -9.86 -12.81
C LEU A 229 26.66 -8.55 -12.96
N GLU A 230 27.20 -8.00 -11.88
CA GLU A 230 28.07 -6.81 -11.94
C GLU A 230 29.32 -7.07 -12.79
N ASN A 231 29.88 -8.27 -12.72
CA ASN A 231 31.02 -8.65 -13.54
C ASN A 231 30.64 -8.75 -15.03
N LEU A 232 29.49 -9.35 -15.36
CA LEU A 232 29.00 -9.42 -16.75
C LEU A 232 28.81 -8.03 -17.37
N VAL A 233 28.19 -7.09 -16.64
CA VAL A 233 28.01 -5.71 -17.10
C VAL A 233 29.35 -5.03 -17.38
N LYS A 234 30.35 -5.24 -16.53
CA LYS A 234 31.71 -4.71 -16.71
C LYS A 234 32.44 -5.31 -17.93
N PHE A 235 32.11 -6.53 -18.34
CA PHE A 235 32.69 -7.16 -19.54
C PHE A 235 32.10 -6.57 -20.83
N ASP A 236 30.79 -6.36 -20.90
CA ASP A 236 30.13 -5.75 -22.07
C ASP A 236 30.64 -4.31 -22.33
N GLU A 237 30.81 -3.51 -21.27
CA GLU A 237 31.34 -2.14 -21.40
C GLU A 237 32.80 -2.09 -21.89
N LYS A 238 33.56 -3.18 -21.72
CA LYS A 238 34.94 -3.29 -22.20
C LYS A 238 35.00 -3.66 -23.68
N GLU A 239 34.10 -4.51 -24.17
CA GLU A 239 34.05 -4.84 -25.60
C GLU A 239 33.60 -3.65 -26.45
N GLU A 240 32.64 -2.86 -25.96
CA GLU A 240 32.14 -1.67 -26.68
C GLU A 240 33.22 -0.57 -26.86
N LYS A 241 34.12 -0.43 -25.88
CA LYS A 241 35.24 0.52 -25.92
C LYS A 241 36.39 0.07 -26.83
N VAL A 242 36.51 -1.22 -27.13
CA VAL A 242 37.55 -1.73 -28.04
C VAL A 242 37.15 -1.48 -29.51
N ASP A 243 35.86 -1.52 -29.83
CA ASP A 243 35.40 -1.37 -31.23
C ASP A 243 35.34 0.10 -31.73
N HIS A 244 35.38 1.06 -30.81
CA HIS A 244 35.43 2.50 -31.14
C HIS A 244 36.87 3.05 -31.24
N GLY A 245 37.88 2.28 -30.81
CA GLY A 245 39.29 2.69 -30.82
C GLY A 245 40.04 2.45 -32.13
N ASN A 246 39.48 1.71 -33.09
CA ASN A 246 40.23 1.20 -34.25
C ASN A 246 39.81 1.77 -35.62
N ARG A 247 39.04 2.87 -35.65
CA ARG A 247 38.56 3.51 -36.89
C ARG A 247 39.34 4.78 -37.29
N ASN A 248 40.62 4.89 -36.94
CA ASN A 248 41.49 5.92 -37.53
C ASN A 248 42.32 5.34 -38.70
N TYR A 249 41.83 5.73 -39.86
CA TYR A 249 42.22 5.51 -41.25
C TYR A 249 43.74 5.50 -41.56
N LYS A 250 44.06 4.59 -42.50
CA LYS A 250 45.19 4.65 -43.45
C LYS A 250 45.13 5.90 -44.33
#